data_AF-M6VBD7-F1
#
_entry.id   AF-M6VBD7-F1
#
_cell.length_a   1.000
_cell.length_b   1.000
_cell.length_c   1.000
_cell.angle_alpha   90.00
_cell.angle_beta   90.00
_cell.angle_gamma   90.00
#
_symmetry.space_group_name_H-M   'P 1'
#
loop_
_entity.id
_entity.type
_entity.pdbx_description
1 polymer ?
#
loop_
_entity_poly.entity_id
_entity_poly.type
_entity_poly.pdbx_seq_one_letter_code
_entity_poly.pdbx_strand_id
1 'polypeptide(L)' 'MNKNFDEVKYHSILERPYEYRIVGFNFQDNLNDFRNLFIELTLQKI' A
#
# COMPACT_ATOMS: atom_id res chain seq x y z
N MET A 1 -10.09 -23.60 -24.28
CA MET A 1 -9.04 -22.85 -23.55
C MET A 1 -9.50 -21.41 -23.43
N ASN A 2 -10.07 -21.06 -22.28
CA ASN A 2 -10.57 -19.72 -22.01
C ASN A 2 -9.42 -18.92 -21.40
N LYS A 3 -8.97 -17.89 -22.10
CA LYS A 3 -7.78 -17.11 -21.75
C LYS A 3 -8.15 -16.02 -20.73
N ASN A 4 -7.34 -15.95 -19.68
CA ASN A 4 -6.95 -14.74 -18.94
C ASN A 4 -7.94 -14.17 -17.89
N PHE A 5 -8.05 -14.83 -16.74
CA PHE A 5 -8.56 -14.19 -15.51
C PHE A 5 -7.61 -14.23 -14.30
N ASP A 6 -6.42 -14.84 -14.41
CA ASP A 6 -5.66 -15.25 -13.22
C ASP A 6 -4.34 -14.49 -12.94
N GLU A 7 -4.20 -13.25 -13.39
CA GLU A 7 -3.09 -12.42 -12.90
C GLU A 7 -3.57 -10.98 -12.65
N VAL A 8 -4.36 -10.78 -11.60
CA VAL A 8 -4.23 -9.53 -10.85
C VAL A 8 -2.85 -9.58 -10.20
N LYS A 9 -1.81 -9.27 -10.99
CA LYS A 9 -0.46 -9.04 -10.49
C LYS A 9 -0.59 -7.92 -9.48
N TYR A 10 -0.46 -8.26 -8.20
CA TYR A 10 -0.19 -7.30 -7.16
C TYR A 10 1.13 -6.63 -7.52
N HIS A 11 1.06 -5.56 -8.30
CA HIS A 11 2.20 -4.70 -8.55
C HIS A 11 2.53 -4.04 -7.23
N SER A 12 3.73 -4.29 -6.72
CA SER A 12 4.22 -3.52 -5.58
C SER A 12 4.14 -2.05 -5.98
N ILE A 13 3.59 -1.19 -5.11
CA ILE A 13 3.54 0.26 -5.35
C ILE A 13 4.95 0.80 -5.66
N LEU A 14 5.99 0.12 -5.17
CA LEU A 14 7.40 0.38 -5.47
C LEU A 14 7.75 0.31 -6.96
N GLU A 15 7.01 -0.45 -7.78
CA GLU A 15 7.24 -0.55 -9.22
C GLU A 15 6.68 0.65 -9.99
N ARG A 16 5.66 1.32 -9.44
CA ARG A 16 5.00 2.48 -10.08
C ARG A 16 4.67 3.60 -9.08
N PRO A 17 5.65 4.09 -8.30
CA PRO A 17 5.39 5.08 -7.26
C PRO A 17 4.89 6.41 -7.84
N TYR A 18 5.25 6.71 -9.09
CA TYR A 18 4.84 7.91 -9.81
C TYR A 18 3.35 7.94 -10.22
N GLU A 19 2.63 6.80 -10.17
CA GLU A 19 1.18 6.76 -10.45
C GLU A 19 0.33 7.18 -9.24
N TYR A 20 0.93 7.34 -8.06
CA TYR A 20 0.21 7.56 -6.81
C TYR A 20 0.70 8.83 -6.10
N ARG A 21 -0.23 9.55 -5.47
CA ARG A 21 0.06 10.61 -4.50
C ARG A 21 -0.34 10.19 -3.10
N ILE A 22 0.45 10.56 -2.10
CA ILE A 22 0.06 10.42 -0.70
C ILE A 22 -1.00 11.49 -0.40
N VAL A 23 -2.15 11.07 0.11
CA VAL A 23 -3.26 11.99 0.48
C VAL A 23 -3.59 11.95 1.97
N GLY A 24 -2.98 11.04 2.70
CA GLY A 24 -3.16 10.92 4.14
C GLY A 24 -2.14 9.94 4.73
N PHE A 25 -2.01 10.00 6.05
CA PHE A 25 -1.25 9.03 6.83
C PHE A 25 -1.92 8.83 8.18
N ASN A 26 -1.76 7.64 8.74
CA ASN A 26 -2.13 7.33 10.11
C ASN A 26 -0.92 6.73 10.83
N PHE A 27 -0.70 7.17 12.06
CA PHE A 27 0.36 6.62 12.91
C PHE A 27 -0.30 5.88 14.05
N GLN A 28 -0.11 4.57 14.10
CA GLN A 28 -0.59 3.78 15.22
C GLN A 28 0.59 3.50 16.16
N ASP A 29 0.62 4.28 17.23
CA ASP A 29 1.55 4.06 18.33
C ASP A 29 0.91 3.08 19.32
N ASN A 30 1.44 1.88 19.41
CA ASN A 30 1.15 1.02 20.55
C ASN A 30 2.22 1.24 21.61
N LEU A 31 1.95 2.15 22.54
CA LEU A 31 2.85 2.50 23.65
C LEU A 31 3.28 1.28 24.50
N ASN A 32 2.55 0.17 24.40
CA ASN A 32 2.84 -1.07 25.13
C ASN A 32 3.63 -2.10 24.29
N ASP A 33 3.80 -1.89 22.98
CA ASP A 33 4.55 -2.79 22.11
C ASP A 33 5.22 -2.05 20.96
N PHE A 34 6.46 -1.58 21.21
CA PHE A 34 7.30 -0.91 20.23
C PHE A 34 7.61 -1.75 18.98
N ARG A 35 7.36 -3.06 18.99
CA ARG A 35 7.54 -3.92 17.80
C ARG A 35 6.39 -3.81 16.81
N ASN A 36 5.26 -3.24 17.24
CA ASN A 36 4.06 -3.01 16.43
C ASN A 36 3.86 -1.54 16.10
N LEU A 37 4.97 -0.80 15.95
CA LEU A 37 4.96 0.55 15.39
C LEU A 37 4.92 0.46 13.86
N PHE A 38 3.84 0.95 13.26
CA PHE A 38 3.75 1.10 11.81
C PHE A 38 3.09 2.43 11.44
N ILE A 39 3.50 2.93 10.27
CA ILE A 39 2.87 4.06 9.60
C ILE A 39 2.00 3.48 8.50
N GLU A 40 0.72 3.82 8.49
CA GLU A 40 -0.18 3.56 7.38
C GLU A 40 -0.21 4.78 6.47
N LEU A 41 -0.04 4.59 5.16
CA LEU A 41 -0.12 5.66 4.16
C LEU A 41 -1.36 5.45 3.29
N THR A 42 -2.15 6.51 3.10
CA THR A 42 -3.27 6.50 2.16
C THR A 42 -2.81 7.08 0.83
N LEU A 43 -2.96 6.29 -0.23
CA LEU A 43 -2.56 6.65 -1.58
C LEU A 43 -3.79 6.92 -2.46
N GLN A 44 -3.70 7.94 -3.31
CA GLN A 44 -4.66 8.18 -4.37
C GLN A 44 -3.95 8.09 -5.72
N LYS A 45 -4.52 7.33 -6.65
CA LYS A 45 -4.03 7.29 -8.03
C LYS A 45 -4.28 8.63 -8.73
N ILE A 46 -3.29 9.12 -9.47
CA ILE A 46 -3.36 10.37 -10.26
C ILE A 46 -3.95 10.07 -11.64
#